data_AF-X1QJ52-F1
#
_entry.id   AF-X1QJ52-F1
#
_cell.length_a   1.000
_cell.length_b   1.000
_cell.length_c   1.000
_cell.angle_alpha   90.00
_cell.angle_beta   90.00
_cell.angle_gamma   90.00
#
_symmetry.space_group_name_H-M   'P 1'
#
loop_
_entity.id
_entity.type
_entity.pdbx_description
1 polymer ?
#
loop_
_entity_poly.entity_id
_entity_poly.type
_entity_poly.pdbx_seq_one_letter_code
_entity_poly.pdbx_strand_id
1 'polypeptide(L)'
;KNYSEDRRLMAVAKLSKLFIISHKSDTETVLKKLQKAPITVEVKPHTDKIDLEIPPIDTSPEYITRVRRALDILNDSKDEKLKKIASRAGKLVIKRSEYDKILESANFKEIVDNILDIEDEMEILDAKITDAEPKTRQLNVWSCYRGNLEDIADGDTYTIKLGIIKCEEYDFEEVAKNLDENKISCEKLSEDGDVTYVILAYHNQYKKDAEEYLASISFEEAEITGYEGTTSENLAKIKKSIDFN
;
A
#
# COMPACT_ATOMS: atom_id res chain seq x y z
N LYS A 1 38.81 -88.41 -41.42
CA LYS A 1 38.45 -87.24 -42.28
C LYS A 1 37.02 -87.45 -42.75
N ASN A 2 36.01 -86.63 -42.50
CA ASN A 2 35.71 -85.62 -41.50
C ASN A 2 34.18 -85.50 -41.58
N TYR A 3 33.47 -85.64 -40.47
CA TYR A 3 32.05 -85.29 -40.38
C TYR A 3 31.95 -83.77 -40.44
N SER A 4 31.24 -83.21 -41.41
CA SER A 4 30.90 -81.78 -41.43
C SER A 4 29.58 -81.57 -40.69
N GLU A 5 29.68 -81.20 -39.42
CA GLU A 5 28.57 -80.64 -38.64
C GLU A 5 28.08 -79.35 -39.31
N ASP A 6 26.81 -79.34 -39.72
CA ASP A 6 26.10 -78.15 -40.17
C ASP A 6 25.69 -77.31 -38.94
N ARG A 7 26.61 -76.43 -38.48
CA ARG A 7 26.32 -75.47 -37.40
C ARG A 7 25.55 -74.28 -37.96
N ARG A 8 24.23 -74.30 -37.81
CA ARG A 8 23.42 -73.08 -37.87
C ARG A 8 23.82 -72.17 -36.69
N LEU A 9 24.64 -71.16 -36.97
CA LEU A 9 24.96 -70.09 -36.03
C LEU A 9 23.70 -69.24 -35.81
N MET A 10 23.05 -69.39 -34.66
CA MET A 10 22.03 -68.45 -34.18
C MET A 10 22.74 -67.20 -33.66
N ALA A 11 22.69 -66.10 -34.43
CA ALA A 11 23.23 -64.82 -33.99
C ALA A 11 22.22 -64.16 -33.02
N VAL A 12 22.58 -64.07 -31.74
CA VAL A 12 21.79 -63.33 -30.74
C VAL A 12 22.31 -61.89 -30.70
N ALA A 13 21.51 -60.94 -31.18
CA ALA A 13 21.85 -59.52 -31.16
C ALA A 13 21.48 -58.88 -29.81
N LYS A 14 22.35 -58.01 -29.28
CA LYS A 14 22.08 -57.23 -28.06
C LYS A 14 21.15 -56.07 -28.42
N LEU A 15 19.88 -56.15 -28.02
CA LEU A 15 18.87 -55.11 -28.25
C LEU A 15 18.86 -54.09 -27.10
N SER A 16 18.64 -52.82 -27.44
CA SER A 16 18.46 -51.73 -26.48
C SER A 16 16.98 -51.33 -26.43
N LYS A 17 16.41 -51.24 -25.23
CA LYS A 17 15.03 -50.77 -25.03
C LYS A 17 15.01 -49.24 -25.01
N LEU A 18 14.13 -48.64 -25.82
CA LEU A 18 13.95 -47.19 -25.91
C LEU A 18 12.50 -46.82 -25.56
N PHE A 19 12.31 -45.76 -24.76
CA PHE A 19 11.00 -45.19 -24.48
C PHE A 19 10.85 -43.86 -25.21
N ILE A 20 9.74 -43.70 -25.93
CA ILE A 20 9.43 -42.49 -26.70
C ILE A 20 8.08 -41.97 -26.22
N ILE A 21 8.04 -40.70 -25.83
CA ILE A 21 6.83 -39.99 -25.43
C ILE A 21 6.54 -38.94 -26.50
N SER A 22 5.32 -38.93 -27.04
CA SER A 22 4.87 -37.95 -28.03
C SER A 22 3.51 -37.37 -27.63
N HIS A 23 3.24 -36.13 -28.05
CA HIS A 23 1.90 -35.58 -27.96
C HIS A 23 0.93 -36.39 -28.84
N LYS A 24 -0.35 -36.47 -28.45
CA LYS A 24 -1.34 -37.31 -29.13
C LYS A 24 -1.49 -36.96 -30.62
N SER A 25 -1.39 -35.68 -30.95
CA SER A 25 -1.43 -35.18 -32.34
C SER A 25 -0.28 -35.70 -33.22
N ASP A 26 0.86 -36.02 -32.62
CA ASP A 26 2.11 -36.27 -33.35
C ASP A 26 2.46 -37.76 -33.41
N THR A 27 1.65 -38.60 -32.74
CA THR A 27 1.90 -40.02 -32.53
C THR A 27 2.04 -40.76 -33.86
N GLU A 28 1.14 -40.53 -34.82
CA GLU A 28 1.21 -41.18 -36.13
C GLU A 28 2.46 -40.78 -36.93
N THR A 29 2.85 -39.51 -36.84
CA THR A 29 4.02 -38.97 -37.54
C THR A 29 5.31 -39.59 -37.01
N VAL A 30 5.41 -39.73 -35.68
CA VAL A 30 6.54 -40.38 -35.02
C VAL A 30 6.63 -41.85 -35.37
N LEU A 31 5.50 -42.59 -35.33
CA LEU A 31 5.44 -43.99 -35.71
C LEU A 31 5.86 -44.22 -37.17
N LYS A 32 5.36 -43.41 -38.11
CA LYS A 32 5.74 -43.49 -39.53
C LYS A 32 7.23 -43.24 -39.75
N LYS A 33 7.86 -42.37 -38.97
CA LYS A 33 9.32 -42.13 -39.05
C LYS A 33 10.13 -43.29 -38.50
N LEU A 34 9.70 -43.90 -37.39
CA LEU A 34 10.36 -45.06 -36.79
C LEU A 34 10.28 -46.30 -37.70
N GLN A 35 9.13 -46.52 -38.36
CA GLN A 35 8.95 -47.62 -39.31
C GLN A 35 9.78 -47.48 -40.59
N LYS A 36 10.12 -46.26 -40.99
CA LYS A 36 10.97 -45.97 -42.15
C LYS A 36 12.47 -46.03 -41.83
N ALA A 37 12.85 -46.14 -40.56
CA ALA A 37 14.24 -46.23 -40.17
C ALA A 37 14.82 -47.61 -40.55
N PRO A 38 16.10 -47.70 -40.95
CA PRO A 38 16.75 -48.96 -41.34
C PRO A 38 17.01 -49.93 -40.17
N ILE A 39 16.62 -49.56 -38.95
CA ILE A 39 16.74 -50.38 -37.74
C ILE A 39 15.38 -51.04 -37.51
N THR A 40 15.36 -52.37 -37.32
CA THR A 40 14.14 -53.09 -36.97
C THR A 40 13.73 -52.73 -35.53
N VAL A 41 12.75 -51.83 -35.40
CA VAL A 41 12.21 -51.41 -34.10
C VAL A 41 10.89 -52.15 -33.84
N GLU A 42 10.84 -52.98 -32.80
CA GLU A 42 9.58 -53.52 -32.30
C GLU A 42 8.89 -52.44 -31.44
N VAL A 43 7.78 -51.90 -31.95
CA VAL A 43 7.00 -50.90 -31.23
C VAL A 43 5.96 -51.60 -30.37
N LYS A 44 6.11 -51.53 -29.04
CA LYS A 44 5.07 -51.93 -28.09
C LYS A 44 4.40 -50.67 -27.52
N PRO A 45 3.08 -50.49 -27.72
CA PRO A 45 2.37 -49.40 -27.06
C PRO A 45 2.45 -49.61 -25.56
N HIS A 46 3.09 -48.66 -24.87
CA HIS A 46 3.21 -48.66 -23.42
C HIS A 46 2.22 -47.64 -22.87
N THR A 47 1.15 -48.12 -22.26
CA THR A 47 0.14 -47.27 -21.59
C THR A 47 0.30 -47.46 -20.10
N ASP A 48 1.26 -46.76 -19.51
CA ASP A 48 1.19 -46.53 -18.06
C ASP A 48 0.04 -45.55 -17.84
N LYS A 49 -0.91 -45.92 -16.97
CA LYS A 49 -1.74 -44.92 -16.31
C LYS A 49 -0.78 -44.13 -15.43
N ILE A 50 -0.25 -43.04 -15.96
CA ILE A 50 0.40 -42.04 -15.13
C ILE A 50 -0.76 -41.38 -14.38
N ASP A 51 -1.08 -41.91 -13.20
CA ASP A 51 -1.89 -41.18 -12.23
C ASP A 51 -1.04 -39.98 -11.83
N LEU A 52 -1.27 -38.87 -12.54
CA LEU A 52 -0.86 -37.57 -12.07
C LEU A 52 -1.75 -37.29 -10.87
N GLU A 53 -1.34 -37.76 -9.69
CA GLU A 53 -1.83 -37.24 -8.43
C GLU A 53 -1.43 -35.77 -8.37
N ILE A 54 -2.29 -34.92 -8.94
CA ILE A 54 -2.22 -33.49 -8.69
C ILE A 54 -2.69 -33.34 -7.26
N PRO A 55 -1.87 -32.81 -6.34
CA PRO A 55 -2.31 -32.58 -4.98
C PRO A 55 -3.59 -31.73 -5.01
N PRO A 56 -4.54 -31.92 -4.08
CA PRO A 56 -5.79 -31.19 -4.09
C PRO A 56 -5.50 -29.70 -3.89
N ILE A 57 -5.48 -28.95 -4.99
CA ILE A 57 -5.41 -27.50 -4.99
C ILE A 57 -6.83 -27.01 -4.70
N ASP A 58 -6.98 -26.16 -3.68
CA ASP A 58 -8.22 -25.43 -3.46
C ASP A 58 -8.50 -24.58 -4.70
N THR A 59 -9.52 -24.98 -5.45
CA THR A 59 -9.95 -24.32 -6.69
C THR A 59 -11.25 -23.55 -6.46
N SER A 60 -11.61 -23.27 -5.20
CA SER A 60 -12.77 -22.44 -4.90
C SER A 60 -12.64 -21.09 -5.63
N PRO A 61 -13.73 -20.58 -6.23
CA PRO A 61 -13.73 -19.26 -6.88
C PRO A 61 -13.26 -18.13 -5.97
N GLU A 62 -13.55 -18.26 -4.67
CA GLU A 62 -13.13 -17.32 -3.63
C GLU A 62 -11.60 -17.31 -3.45
N TYR A 63 -10.97 -18.48 -3.30
CA TYR A 63 -9.50 -18.56 -3.18
C TYR A 63 -8.81 -18.04 -4.45
N ILE A 64 -9.32 -18.38 -5.64
CA ILE A 64 -8.78 -17.85 -6.91
C ILE A 64 -8.85 -16.32 -6.96
N THR A 65 -9.92 -15.72 -6.42
CA THR A 65 -10.08 -14.27 -6.37
C THR A 65 -9.09 -13.63 -5.40
N ARG A 66 -8.90 -14.21 -4.22
CA ARG A 66 -7.88 -13.78 -3.24
C ARG A 66 -6.47 -13.85 -3.80
N VAL A 67 -6.12 -14.96 -4.46
CA VAL A 67 -4.81 -15.13 -5.12
C VAL A 67 -4.59 -14.06 -6.20
N ARG A 68 -5.62 -13.75 -7.01
CA ARG A 68 -5.52 -12.67 -8.01
C ARG A 68 -5.27 -11.32 -7.37
N ARG A 69 -6.05 -10.96 -6.34
CA ARG A 69 -5.85 -9.70 -5.61
C ARG A 69 -4.43 -9.60 -5.03
N ALA A 70 -3.94 -10.66 -4.38
CA ALA A 70 -2.58 -10.70 -3.85
C ALA A 70 -1.50 -10.56 -4.95
N LEU A 71 -1.71 -11.16 -6.11
CA LEU A 71 -0.81 -11.00 -7.26
C LEU A 71 -0.83 -9.58 -7.84
N ASP A 72 -2.00 -8.94 -7.86
CA ASP A 72 -2.14 -7.55 -8.32
C ASP A 72 -1.38 -6.60 -7.39
N ILE A 73 -1.57 -6.73 -6.06
CA ILE A 73 -0.81 -5.97 -5.04
C ILE A 73 0.72 -6.15 -5.22
N LEU A 74 1.17 -7.39 -5.39
CA LEU A 74 2.59 -7.68 -5.63
C LEU A 74 3.09 -7.16 -6.98
N ASN A 75 2.24 -7.05 -7.98
CA ASN A 75 2.63 -6.51 -9.29
C ASN A 75 2.73 -5.00 -9.24
N ASP A 76 1.88 -4.34 -8.47
CA ASP A 76 1.90 -2.88 -8.32
C ASP A 76 3.11 -2.43 -7.49
N SER A 77 3.44 -3.15 -6.41
CA SER A 77 4.58 -2.87 -5.53
C SER A 77 5.98 -3.16 -6.12
N LYS A 78 6.09 -3.85 -7.27
CA LYS A 78 7.40 -4.12 -7.90
C LYS A 78 8.07 -2.84 -8.41
N ASP A 79 9.38 -2.72 -8.16
CA ASP A 79 10.22 -1.70 -8.79
C ASP A 79 10.10 -1.74 -10.33
N GLU A 80 9.92 -0.58 -10.96
CA GLU A 80 9.91 -0.36 -12.42
C GLU A 80 11.02 -1.13 -13.15
N LYS A 81 12.22 -1.21 -12.55
CA LYS A 81 13.35 -1.96 -13.12
C LYS A 81 13.11 -3.47 -13.08
N LEU A 82 12.52 -4.00 -12.01
CA LEU A 82 12.18 -5.41 -11.88
C LEU A 82 11.01 -5.79 -12.80
N LYS A 83 10.01 -4.91 -12.98
CA LYS A 83 8.93 -5.09 -13.99
C LYS A 83 9.51 -5.21 -15.40
N LYS A 84 10.49 -4.37 -15.76
CA LYS A 84 11.21 -4.40 -17.05
C LYS A 84 12.08 -5.66 -17.23
N ILE A 85 12.70 -6.17 -16.17
CA ILE A 85 13.49 -7.40 -16.23
C ILE A 85 12.57 -8.62 -16.40
N ALA A 86 11.47 -8.70 -15.63
CA ALA A 86 10.51 -9.80 -15.71
C ALA A 86 9.80 -9.89 -17.07
N SER A 87 9.40 -8.74 -17.64
CA SER A 87 8.80 -8.69 -18.98
C SER A 87 9.75 -9.09 -20.11
N ARG A 88 11.07 -8.86 -19.94
CA ARG A 88 12.09 -9.30 -20.91
C ARG A 88 12.51 -10.76 -20.75
N ALA A 89 12.35 -11.34 -19.56
CA ALA A 89 12.76 -12.72 -19.26
C ALA A 89 11.83 -13.79 -19.86
N GLY A 90 10.61 -13.42 -20.29
CA GLY A 90 9.61 -14.37 -20.79
C GLY A 90 9.04 -15.26 -19.67
N LYS A 91 8.34 -16.34 -20.05
CA LYS A 91 7.82 -17.30 -19.07
C LYS A 91 8.97 -18.05 -18.42
N LEU A 92 9.06 -18.01 -17.09
CA LEU A 92 10.03 -18.79 -16.32
C LEU A 92 9.83 -20.28 -16.61
N VAL A 93 10.83 -20.93 -17.20
CA VAL A 93 10.81 -22.37 -17.45
C VAL A 93 11.36 -23.05 -16.21
N ILE A 94 10.47 -23.62 -15.40
CA ILE A 94 10.79 -24.30 -14.15
C ILE A 94 10.83 -25.82 -14.42
N LYS A 95 11.82 -26.53 -13.87
CA LYS A 95 11.82 -28.00 -13.94
C LYS A 95 10.71 -28.56 -13.08
N ARG A 96 10.11 -29.68 -13.47
CA ARG A 96 9.05 -30.33 -12.69
C ARG A 96 9.46 -30.61 -11.24
N SER A 97 10.68 -31.07 -11.02
CA SER A 97 11.23 -31.30 -9.67
C SER A 97 11.42 -30.03 -8.83
N GLU A 98 11.54 -28.85 -9.47
CA GLU A 98 11.58 -27.56 -8.76
C GLU A 98 10.16 -27.08 -8.45
N TYR A 99 9.22 -27.30 -9.37
CA TYR A 99 7.80 -27.02 -9.14
C TYR A 99 7.24 -27.83 -7.97
N ASP A 100 7.51 -29.14 -7.92
CA ASP A 100 7.03 -30.01 -6.85
C ASP A 100 7.62 -29.59 -5.48
N LYS A 101 8.90 -29.20 -5.44
CA LYS A 101 9.53 -28.63 -4.23
C LYS A 101 8.89 -27.33 -3.79
N ILE A 102 8.51 -26.46 -4.72
CA ILE A 102 7.82 -25.20 -4.42
C ILE A 102 6.44 -25.50 -3.82
N LEU A 103 5.70 -26.46 -4.38
CA LEU A 103 4.41 -26.91 -3.84
C LEU A 103 4.51 -27.51 -2.43
N GLU A 104 5.58 -28.27 -2.14
CA GLU A 104 5.77 -28.91 -0.83
C GLU A 104 6.30 -27.95 0.25
N SER A 105 7.05 -26.92 -0.13
CA SER A 105 7.75 -26.06 0.83
C SER A 105 7.04 -24.76 1.16
N ALA A 106 6.10 -24.29 0.31
CA ALA A 106 5.45 -23.01 0.48
C ALA A 106 4.00 -23.15 0.94
N ASN A 107 3.65 -22.49 2.06
CA ASN A 107 2.26 -22.33 2.47
C ASN A 107 1.63 -21.16 1.71
N PHE A 108 1.20 -21.41 0.46
CA PHE A 108 0.64 -20.38 -0.41
C PHE A 108 -0.58 -19.67 0.20
N LYS A 109 -1.38 -20.38 0.99
CA LYS A 109 -2.54 -19.80 1.64
C LYS A 109 -2.12 -18.73 2.64
N GLU A 110 -1.16 -19.05 3.51
CA GLU A 110 -0.60 -18.11 4.48
C GLU A 110 0.07 -16.92 3.79
N ILE A 111 0.78 -17.14 2.67
CA ILE A 111 1.38 -16.04 1.90
C ILE A 111 0.30 -15.09 1.36
N VAL A 112 -0.78 -15.64 0.79
CA VAL A 112 -1.90 -14.83 0.28
C VAL A 112 -2.57 -14.05 1.40
N ASP A 113 -2.82 -14.70 2.54
CA ASP A 113 -3.45 -14.08 3.70
C ASP A 113 -2.58 -12.92 4.23
N ASN A 114 -1.27 -13.16 4.41
CA ASN A 114 -0.34 -12.13 4.85
C ASN A 114 -0.27 -10.92 3.89
N ILE A 115 -0.31 -11.14 2.57
CA ILE A 115 -0.30 -10.03 1.59
C ILE A 115 -1.55 -9.17 1.74
N LEU A 116 -2.72 -9.80 1.93
CA LEU A 116 -3.98 -9.10 2.08
C LEU A 116 -4.05 -8.35 3.41
N ASP A 117 -3.58 -8.97 4.50
CA ASP A 117 -3.55 -8.33 5.82
C ASP A 117 -2.64 -7.10 5.83
N ILE A 118 -1.47 -7.17 5.18
CA ILE A 118 -0.56 -6.03 5.02
C ILE A 118 -1.22 -4.90 4.22
N GLU A 119 -1.92 -5.22 3.13
CA GLU A 119 -2.63 -4.21 2.33
C GLU A 119 -3.72 -3.51 3.15
N ASP A 120 -4.52 -4.28 3.89
CA ASP A 120 -5.56 -3.72 4.75
C ASP A 120 -4.96 -2.84 5.87
N GLU A 121 -3.82 -3.23 6.46
CA GLU A 121 -3.06 -2.39 7.40
C GLU A 121 -2.55 -1.10 6.75
N MET A 122 -2.05 -1.17 5.52
CA MET A 122 -1.60 0.00 4.75
C MET A 122 -2.76 0.97 4.48
N GLU A 123 -3.92 0.47 4.06
CA GLU A 123 -5.12 1.29 3.84
C GLU A 123 -5.57 2.00 5.11
N ILE A 124 -5.56 1.30 6.26
CA ILE A 124 -5.88 1.89 7.56
C ILE A 124 -4.89 3.00 7.93
N LEU A 125 -3.60 2.81 7.66
CA LEU A 125 -2.57 3.81 7.95
C LEU A 125 -2.70 5.04 7.05
N ASP A 126 -2.93 4.84 5.77
CA ASP A 126 -3.15 5.94 4.82
C ASP A 126 -4.37 6.77 5.21
N ALA A 127 -5.45 6.12 5.66
CA ALA A 127 -6.62 6.81 6.19
C ALA A 127 -6.29 7.64 7.44
N LYS A 128 -5.50 7.09 8.38
CA LYS A 128 -5.04 7.82 9.58
C LYS A 128 -4.14 9.01 9.22
N ILE A 129 -3.22 8.84 8.28
CA ILE A 129 -2.34 9.92 7.81
C ILE A 129 -3.18 11.03 7.18
N THR A 130 -4.12 10.67 6.30
CA THR A 130 -5.00 11.61 5.61
C THR A 130 -5.88 12.42 6.57
N ASP A 131 -6.35 11.82 7.67
CA ASP A 131 -7.10 12.51 8.72
C ASP A 131 -6.20 13.37 9.63
N ALA A 132 -4.99 12.92 9.94
CA ALA A 132 -4.10 13.58 10.88
C ALA A 132 -3.31 14.75 10.28
N GLU A 133 -3.01 14.71 8.98
CA GLU A 133 -2.26 15.74 8.29
C GLU A 133 -2.92 17.14 8.35
N PRO A 134 -4.22 17.32 8.03
CA PRO A 134 -4.86 18.63 8.14
C PRO A 134 -4.89 19.14 9.58
N LYS A 135 -5.17 18.28 10.57
CA LYS A 135 -5.17 18.64 11.99
C LYS A 135 -3.80 19.11 12.46
N THR A 136 -2.75 18.42 12.02
CA THR A 136 -1.36 18.79 12.32
C THR A 136 -0.98 20.13 11.70
N ARG A 137 -1.35 20.35 10.43
CA ARG A 137 -1.09 21.63 9.75
C ARG A 137 -1.81 22.78 10.45
N GLN A 138 -3.09 22.61 10.78
CA GLN A 138 -3.91 23.58 11.49
C GLN A 138 -3.33 23.96 12.85
N LEU A 139 -2.92 22.98 13.67
CA LEU A 139 -2.32 23.23 14.97
C LEU A 139 -0.93 23.88 14.86
N ASN A 140 -0.11 23.47 13.89
CA ASN A 140 1.24 24.03 13.71
C ASN A 140 1.23 25.54 13.43
N VAL A 141 0.20 26.05 12.76
CA VAL A 141 0.02 27.50 12.55
C VAL A 141 -0.04 28.25 13.89
N TRP A 142 -0.55 27.60 14.94
CA TRP A 142 -0.70 28.14 16.30
C TRP A 142 0.39 27.69 17.26
N SER A 143 1.57 27.29 16.77
CA SER A 143 2.69 26.89 17.63
C SER A 143 3.25 28.04 18.49
N CYS A 144 2.97 29.30 18.10
CA CYS A 144 3.35 30.49 18.85
C CYS A 144 2.51 30.69 20.12
N TYR A 145 1.28 30.14 20.16
CA TYR A 145 0.39 30.20 21.32
C TYR A 145 0.75 29.11 22.33
N ARG A 146 0.88 29.49 23.61
CA ARG A 146 1.28 28.59 24.71
C ARG A 146 0.19 28.34 25.75
N GLY A 147 -0.95 29.00 25.62
CA GLY A 147 -2.09 28.78 26.52
C GLY A 147 -2.85 27.50 26.19
N ASN A 148 -3.89 27.26 26.97
CA ASN A 148 -4.82 26.16 26.74
C ASN A 148 -5.85 26.57 25.70
N LEU A 149 -6.13 25.70 24.74
CA LEU A 149 -7.02 26.00 23.62
C LEU A 149 -8.50 26.09 24.05
N GLU A 150 -8.88 25.37 25.10
CA GLU A 150 -10.21 25.41 25.71
C GLU A 150 -10.54 26.74 26.39
N ASP A 151 -9.52 27.53 26.75
CA ASP A 151 -9.73 28.87 27.31
C ASP A 151 -10.17 29.88 26.23
N ILE A 152 -9.97 29.54 24.94
CA ILE A 152 -10.38 30.37 23.81
C ILE A 152 -11.82 30.02 23.47
N ALA A 153 -12.74 30.69 24.15
CA ALA A 153 -14.17 30.42 24.02
C ALA A 153 -15.01 31.68 24.23
N ASP A 154 -16.27 31.57 23.82
CA ASP A 154 -17.34 32.46 24.24
C ASP A 154 -17.79 32.08 25.66
N GLY A 155 -17.25 32.78 26.66
CA GLY A 155 -17.69 32.66 28.05
C GLY A 155 -18.91 33.53 28.35
N ASP A 156 -19.38 33.51 29.62
CA ASP A 156 -20.53 34.32 30.05
C ASP A 156 -20.20 35.82 30.11
N THR A 157 -19.00 36.15 30.59
CA THR A 157 -18.57 37.54 30.85
C THR A 157 -17.67 38.08 29.75
N TYR A 158 -16.82 37.22 29.18
CA TYR A 158 -15.82 37.59 28.20
C TYR A 158 -15.82 36.59 27.04
N THR A 159 -15.52 37.09 25.85
CA THR A 159 -15.18 36.28 24.69
C THR A 159 -13.69 36.41 24.44
N ILE A 160 -13.03 35.28 24.22
CA ILE A 160 -11.62 35.21 23.82
C ILE A 160 -11.57 34.59 22.42
N LYS A 161 -10.85 35.23 21.51
CA LYS A 161 -10.64 34.76 20.13
C LYS A 161 -9.15 34.68 19.83
N LEU A 162 -8.74 33.62 19.17
CA LEU A 162 -7.43 33.48 18.57
C LEU A 162 -7.58 33.66 17.06
N GLY A 163 -6.64 34.33 16.41
CA GLY A 163 -6.77 34.56 14.97
C GLY A 163 -5.57 35.26 14.37
N ILE A 164 -5.68 35.55 13.08
CA ILE A 164 -4.69 36.34 12.34
C ILE A 164 -5.32 37.64 11.87
N ILE A 165 -4.50 38.69 11.79
CA ILE A 165 -4.83 39.96 11.16
C ILE A 165 -3.87 40.13 9.99
N LYS A 166 -4.42 40.34 8.79
CA LYS A 166 -3.64 40.67 7.58
C LYS A 166 -3.42 42.17 7.51
N CYS A 167 -2.15 42.58 7.57
CA CYS A 167 -1.67 43.94 7.61
C CYS A 167 -1.04 44.37 6.27
N GLU A 168 -1.67 44.03 5.14
CA GLU A 168 -1.14 44.33 3.79
C GLU A 168 -1.03 45.85 3.50
N GLU A 169 -1.99 46.63 4.01
CA GLU A 169 -2.10 48.07 3.73
C GLU A 169 -1.97 48.96 4.98
N TYR A 170 -1.87 48.36 6.18
CA TYR A 170 -1.97 49.06 7.46
C TYR A 170 -0.88 48.62 8.44
N ASP A 171 -0.39 49.57 9.25
CA ASP A 171 0.50 49.26 10.38
C ASP A 171 -0.29 48.55 11.49
N PHE A 172 0.26 47.45 12.01
CA PHE A 172 -0.35 46.72 13.14
C PHE A 172 -0.51 47.63 14.37
N GLU A 173 0.37 48.60 14.58
CA GLU A 173 0.24 49.55 15.71
C GLU A 173 -1.04 50.38 15.63
N GLU A 174 -1.45 50.77 14.41
CA GLU A 174 -2.70 51.50 14.18
C GLU A 174 -3.91 50.61 14.42
N VAL A 175 -3.86 49.36 13.95
CA VAL A 175 -4.91 48.35 14.22
C VAL A 175 -5.03 48.08 15.72
N ALA A 176 -3.91 47.91 16.43
CA ALA A 176 -3.89 47.68 17.87
C ALA A 176 -4.50 48.85 18.66
N LYS A 177 -4.24 50.09 18.24
CA LYS A 177 -4.84 51.28 18.84
C LYS A 177 -6.36 51.31 18.62
N ASN A 178 -6.82 51.00 17.41
CA ASN A 178 -8.23 50.96 17.09
C ASN A 178 -8.96 49.81 17.83
N LEU A 179 -8.31 48.68 18.05
CA LEU A 179 -8.83 47.59 18.89
C LEU A 179 -9.08 48.06 20.33
N ASP A 180 -8.12 48.78 20.93
CA ASP A 180 -8.26 49.33 22.30
C ASP A 180 -9.40 50.37 22.39
N GLU A 181 -9.52 51.24 21.38
CA GLU A 181 -10.62 52.21 21.29
C GLU A 181 -11.99 51.51 21.27
N ASN A 182 -12.08 50.35 20.63
CA ASN A 182 -13.28 49.48 20.57
C ASN A 182 -13.40 48.50 21.76
N LYS A 183 -12.62 48.67 22.83
CA LYS A 183 -12.67 47.83 24.05
C LYS A 183 -12.30 46.37 23.81
N ILE A 184 -11.42 46.13 22.84
CA ILE A 184 -10.84 44.82 22.55
C ILE A 184 -9.39 44.82 23.03
N SER A 185 -9.08 44.00 24.02
CA SER A 185 -7.70 43.73 24.42
C SER A 185 -7.05 42.85 23.35
N CYS A 186 -5.86 43.23 22.90
CA CYS A 186 -5.10 42.52 21.88
C CYS A 186 -3.68 42.23 22.37
N GLU A 187 -3.24 40.99 22.20
CA GLU A 187 -1.85 40.60 22.39
C GLU A 187 -1.31 39.98 21.09
N LYS A 188 -0.19 40.52 20.61
CA LYS A 188 0.55 40.01 19.46
C LYS A 188 1.40 38.80 19.89
N LEU A 189 1.16 37.66 19.27
CA LEU A 189 1.86 36.40 19.53
C LEU A 189 3.09 36.22 18.63
N SER A 190 2.94 36.55 17.35
CA SER A 190 3.99 36.40 16.33
C SER A 190 3.65 37.24 15.09
N GLU A 191 4.61 37.39 14.19
CA GLU A 191 4.47 38.07 12.90
C GLU A 191 5.21 37.27 11.83
N ASP A 192 4.59 37.13 10.66
CA ASP A 192 5.19 36.51 9.47
C ASP A 192 4.75 37.28 8.22
N GLY A 193 5.65 38.11 7.69
CA GLY A 193 5.34 39.03 6.59
C GLY A 193 4.18 39.96 6.96
N ASP A 194 3.16 40.01 6.11
CA ASP A 194 1.97 40.85 6.30
C ASP A 194 0.91 40.18 7.20
N VAL A 195 1.25 39.10 7.90
CA VAL A 195 0.32 38.37 8.77
C VAL A 195 0.78 38.49 10.22
N THR A 196 -0.09 39.04 11.07
CA THR A 196 0.13 39.09 12.52
C THR A 196 -0.79 38.11 13.24
N TYR A 197 -0.20 37.26 14.06
CA TYR A 197 -0.91 36.28 14.90
C TYR A 197 -1.27 36.95 16.23
N VAL A 198 -2.54 36.90 16.60
CA VAL A 198 -3.07 37.63 17.76
C VAL A 198 -3.99 36.77 18.61
N ILE A 199 -4.05 37.09 19.90
CA ILE A 199 -5.14 36.72 20.79
C ILE A 199 -5.89 37.99 21.19
N LEU A 200 -7.21 37.92 21.11
CA LEU A 200 -8.14 39.01 21.36
C LEU A 200 -9.07 38.63 22.52
N ALA A 201 -9.38 39.58 23.37
CA ALA A 201 -10.36 39.40 24.44
C ALA A 201 -11.21 40.66 24.61
N TYR A 202 -12.52 40.48 24.77
CA TYR A 202 -13.44 41.59 25.05
C TYR A 202 -14.56 41.15 25.99
N HIS A 203 -15.10 42.10 26.75
CA HIS A 203 -16.25 41.85 27.62
C HIS A 203 -17.51 41.75 26.77
N ASN A 204 -18.39 40.81 27.08
CA ASN A 204 -19.62 40.53 26.31
C ASN A 204 -20.63 41.69 26.27
N GLN A 205 -20.41 42.73 27.07
CA GLN A 205 -21.21 43.96 27.03
C GLN A 205 -20.93 44.79 25.77
N TYR A 206 -19.75 44.60 25.17
CA TYR A 206 -19.30 45.24 23.94
C TYR A 206 -19.25 44.26 22.76
N LYS A 207 -19.82 43.04 22.91
CA LYS A 207 -19.70 41.97 21.89
C LYS A 207 -20.12 42.43 20.50
N LYS A 208 -21.24 43.13 20.40
CA LYS A 208 -21.77 43.61 19.12
C LYS A 208 -20.80 44.58 18.43
N ASP A 209 -20.35 45.60 19.15
CA ASP A 209 -19.45 46.62 18.60
C ASP A 209 -18.08 45.99 18.27
N ALA A 210 -17.61 45.07 19.10
CA ALA A 210 -16.37 44.35 18.88
C ALA A 210 -16.43 43.47 17.62
N GLU A 211 -17.50 42.69 17.44
CA GLU A 211 -17.68 41.83 16.26
C GLU A 211 -17.89 42.65 14.98
N GLU A 212 -18.61 43.78 15.04
CA GLU A 212 -18.73 44.70 13.91
C GLU A 212 -17.36 45.28 13.50
N TYR A 213 -16.52 45.65 14.48
CA TYR A 213 -15.17 46.11 14.21
C TYR A 213 -14.26 45.00 13.65
N LEU A 214 -14.28 43.80 14.25
CA LEU A 214 -13.51 42.66 13.75
C LEU A 214 -13.90 42.26 12.33
N ALA A 215 -15.18 42.38 11.96
CA ALA A 215 -15.66 42.17 10.60
C ALA A 215 -15.25 43.28 9.62
N SER A 216 -14.93 44.48 10.13
CA SER A 216 -14.46 45.61 9.30
C SER A 216 -12.96 45.53 8.96
N ILE A 217 -12.21 44.70 9.68
CA ILE A 217 -10.78 44.46 9.46
C ILE A 217 -10.57 43.06 8.86
N SER A 218 -9.37 42.81 8.31
CA SER A 218 -8.98 41.51 7.76
C SER A 218 -8.62 40.49 8.85
N PHE A 219 -9.53 40.28 9.81
CA PHE A 219 -9.39 39.29 10.88
C PHE A 219 -9.94 37.92 10.45
N GLU A 220 -9.15 36.88 10.62
CA GLU A 220 -9.55 35.49 10.40
C GLU A 220 -9.40 34.70 11.70
N GLU A 221 -10.51 34.17 12.21
CA GLU A 221 -10.55 33.41 13.45
C GLU A 221 -9.91 32.02 13.29
N ALA A 222 -9.19 31.60 14.33
CA ALA A 222 -8.58 30.30 14.41
C ALA A 222 -9.65 29.21 14.55
N GLU A 223 -9.64 28.24 13.65
CA GLU A 223 -10.41 27.01 13.82
C GLU A 223 -9.70 26.14 14.88
N ILE A 224 -10.06 26.25 16.16
CA ILE A 224 -9.47 25.45 17.25
C ILE A 224 -10.51 24.76 18.14
N THR A 225 -11.78 24.82 17.73
CA THR A 225 -12.89 24.20 18.46
C THR A 225 -12.68 22.69 18.61
N GLY A 226 -12.78 22.19 19.84
CA GLY A 226 -12.69 20.77 20.17
C GLY A 226 -11.29 20.27 20.53
N TYR A 227 -10.29 21.14 20.58
CA TYR A 227 -8.99 20.83 21.17
C TYR A 227 -8.96 21.19 22.66
N GLU A 228 -8.25 20.38 23.45
CA GLU A 228 -8.03 20.58 24.89
C GLU A 228 -6.53 20.51 25.22
N GLY A 229 -6.09 21.33 26.16
CA GLY A 229 -4.70 21.57 26.52
C GLY A 229 -3.98 22.45 25.50
N THR A 230 -2.67 22.28 25.40
CA THR A 230 -1.81 23.10 24.54
C THR A 230 -1.73 22.55 23.10
N THR A 231 -1.32 23.40 22.16
CA THR A 231 -0.98 22.99 20.79
C THR A 231 0.03 21.82 20.78
N SER A 232 1.05 21.87 21.64
CA SER A 232 2.09 20.84 21.73
C SER A 232 1.56 19.49 22.20
N GLU A 233 0.64 19.49 23.18
CA GLU A 233 0.02 18.25 23.67
C GLU A 233 -0.86 17.61 22.61
N ASN A 234 -1.65 18.40 21.88
CA ASN A 234 -2.50 17.90 20.81
C ASN A 234 -1.69 17.33 19.64
N LEU A 235 -0.60 18.00 19.23
CA LEU A 235 0.34 17.47 18.24
C LEU A 235 0.97 16.14 18.69
N ALA A 236 1.33 16.02 19.97
CA ALA A 236 1.86 14.77 20.52
C ALA A 236 0.82 13.64 20.54
N LYS A 237 -0.46 13.95 20.85
CA LYS A 237 -1.57 12.98 20.79
C LYS A 237 -1.78 12.47 19.35
N ILE A 238 -1.80 13.38 18.37
CA ILE A 238 -1.95 13.03 16.95
C ILE A 238 -0.78 12.15 16.50
N LYS A 239 0.46 12.53 16.83
CA LYS A 239 1.64 11.72 16.48
C LYS A 239 1.58 10.31 17.05
N LYS A 240 1.19 10.16 18.32
CA LYS A 240 0.99 8.84 18.96
C LYS A 240 -0.13 8.01 18.33
N SER A 241 -1.09 8.64 17.64
CA SER A 241 -2.16 7.90 16.96
C SER A 241 -1.72 7.32 15.60
N ILE A 242 -0.67 7.91 15.01
CA ILE A 242 -0.04 7.46 13.76
C ILE A 242 1.06 6.43 14.06
N ASP A 243 1.87 6.65 15.09
CA ASP A 243 2.90 5.71 15.52
C ASP A 243 2.23 4.46 16.14
N PHE A 244 2.47 3.28 15.55
CA PHE A 244 2.02 2.01 16.14
C PHE A 244 2.60 1.81 17.54
N ASN A 245 1.76 1.34 18.46
CA ASN A 245 2.18 0.47 19.57
C ASN A 245 2.12 -0.98 19.11
#